data_AF-A0A842WNJ3-F1
#
_entry.id   AF-A0A842WNJ3-F1
#
_cell.length_a   1.000
_cell.length_b   1.000
_cell.length_c   1.000
_cell.angle_alpha   90.00
_cell.angle_beta   90.00
_cell.angle_gamma   90.00
#
_symmetry.space_group_name_H-M   'P 1'
#
loop_
_entity.id
_entity.type
_entity.pdbx_description
1 polymer ?
#
loop_
_entity_poly.entity_id
_entity_poly.type
_entity_poly.pdbx_seq_one_letter_code
_entity_poly.pdbx_strand_id
1 'polypeptide(L)'
;MGIRNKLLVMSGKGGVGKTTIAVNIAYALAKKGLKVGLLDVDLHGPNVPKMLDLENKKPETGNEKLIPIKYNENLKIISMAFLVDKSDAVIWRGPLKHNVI
;
A
#
# COMPACT_ATOMS: atom_id res chain seq x y z
N MET A 1 -19.76 -9.23 1.82
CA MET A 1 -19.13 -9.56 0.53
C MET A 1 -17.62 -9.58 0.73
N GLY A 2 -16.96 -10.71 0.43
CA GLY A 2 -15.51 -10.87 0.58
C GLY A 2 -14.72 -10.49 -0.67
N ILE A 3 -13.39 -10.55 -0.57
CA ILE A 3 -12.48 -10.35 -1.71
C ILE A 3 -12.61 -11.56 -2.64
N ARG A 4 -13.06 -11.32 -3.89
CA ARG A 4 -13.25 -12.38 -4.90
C ARG A 4 -11.93 -12.93 -5.45
N ASN A 5 -10.96 -12.05 -5.72
CA ASN A 5 -9.68 -12.38 -6.35
C ASN A 5 -8.54 -11.73 -5.57
N LYS A 6 -7.43 -12.45 -5.39
CA LYS A 6 -6.21 -11.96 -4.75
C LYS A 6 -5.04 -12.12 -5.73
N LEU A 7 -4.37 -11.02 -6.05
CA LEU A 7 -3.20 -11.01 -6.93
C LEU A 7 -1.98 -10.64 -6.09
N LEU A 8 -0.98 -11.51 -6.06
CA LEU A 8 0.24 -11.30 -5.31
C LEU A 8 1.37 -10.94 -6.28
N VAL A 9 1.98 -9.77 -6.07
CA VAL A 9 3.11 -9.29 -6.88
C VAL A 9 4.37 -9.30 -6.02
N MET A 10 5.32 -10.18 -6.34
CA MET A 10 6.56 -10.38 -5.58
C MET A 10 7.78 -10.33 -6.49
N SER A 11 8.95 -10.08 -5.90
CA SER A 11 10.25 -10.19 -6.59
C SER A 11 11.35 -10.62 -5.64
N GLY A 12 12.32 -11.39 -6.15
CA GLY A 12 13.49 -11.81 -5.36
C GLY A 12 14.58 -10.73 -5.19
N LYS A 13 14.45 -9.56 -5.84
CA LYS A 13 15.45 -8.49 -5.80
C LYS A 13 14.79 -7.12 -5.80
N GLY A 14 15.38 -6.15 -5.10
CA GLY A 14 14.99 -4.74 -5.15
C GLY A 14 15.28 -4.11 -6.52
N GLY A 15 14.49 -3.10 -6.90
CA GLY A 15 14.72 -2.31 -8.12
C GLY A 15 14.22 -2.91 -9.43
N VAL A 16 13.55 -4.08 -9.41
CA VAL A 16 13.03 -4.73 -10.63
C VAL A 16 11.67 -4.20 -11.11
N GLY A 17 11.14 -3.15 -10.47
CA GLY A 17 9.85 -2.55 -10.85
C GLY A 17 8.60 -3.24 -10.28
N LYS A 18 8.74 -4.08 -9.24
CA LYS A 18 7.61 -4.73 -8.53
C LYS A 18 6.47 -3.76 -8.23
N THR A 19 6.78 -2.64 -7.57
CA THR A 19 5.79 -1.63 -7.16
C THR A 19 5.14 -0.98 -8.38
N THR A 20 5.91 -0.70 -9.41
CA THR A 20 5.42 -0.15 -10.67
C THR A 20 4.39 -1.07 -11.32
N ILE A 21 4.68 -2.37 -11.39
CA ILE A 21 3.76 -3.37 -11.95
C ILE A 21 2.50 -3.46 -11.09
N ALA A 22 2.64 -3.56 -9.76
CA ALA A 22 1.51 -3.68 -8.84
C ALA A 22 0.54 -2.47 -8.95
N VAL A 23 1.07 -1.25 -8.96
CA VAL A 23 0.30 -0.02 -9.12
C VAL A 23 -0.44 0.01 -10.46
N ASN A 24 0.25 -0.31 -11.56
CA ASN A 24 -0.36 -0.26 -12.89
C ASN A 24 -1.44 -1.33 -13.08
N ILE A 25 -1.25 -2.54 -12.55
CA ILE A 25 -2.29 -3.59 -12.55
C ILE A 25 -3.52 -3.09 -11.79
N ALA A 26 -3.33 -2.57 -10.57
CA ALA A 26 -4.43 -2.08 -9.75
C ALA A 26 -5.20 -0.93 -10.44
N TYR A 27 -4.47 0.03 -11.01
CA TYR A 27 -5.03 1.14 -11.76
C TYR A 27 -5.81 0.67 -13.00
N ALA A 28 -5.24 -0.25 -13.79
CA ALA A 28 -5.88 -0.77 -14.99
C ALA A 28 -7.18 -1.53 -14.67
N LEU A 29 -7.19 -2.34 -13.62
CA LEU A 29 -8.40 -3.05 -13.16
C LEU A 29 -9.47 -2.06 -12.67
N ALA A 30 -9.08 -1.04 -11.91
CA ALA A 30 -9.99 0.01 -11.44
C ALA A 30 -10.57 0.82 -12.60
N LYS A 31 -9.77 1.13 -13.63
CA LYS A 31 -10.21 1.81 -14.86
C LYS A 31 -11.23 0.98 -15.66
N LYS A 32 -11.21 -0.36 -15.52
CA LYS A 32 -12.23 -1.27 -16.08
C LYS A 32 -13.50 -1.37 -15.22
N GLY A 33 -13.66 -0.53 -14.20
CA GLY A 33 -14.85 -0.51 -13.33
C GLY A 33 -14.85 -1.56 -12.21
N LEU A 34 -13.73 -2.24 -11.99
CA LEU A 34 -13.63 -3.23 -10.91
C LEU A 34 -13.31 -2.55 -9.58
N LYS A 35 -13.93 -3.00 -8.49
CA LYS A 35 -13.56 -2.58 -7.14
C LYS A 35 -12.23 -3.23 -6.75
N VAL A 36 -11.19 -2.42 -6.60
CA VAL A 36 -9.81 -2.86 -6.37
C VAL A 36 -9.28 -2.27 -5.06
N GLY A 37 -8.62 -3.11 -4.27
CA GLY A 37 -7.76 -2.70 -3.18
C GLY A 37 -6.31 -2.96 -3.56
N LEU A 38 -5.43 -1.98 -3.35
CA LEU A 38 -3.98 -2.14 -3.40
C LEU A 38 -3.42 -2.11 -1.98
N LEU A 39 -2.80 -3.21 -1.57
CA LEU A 39 -2.11 -3.33 -0.29
C LEU A 39 -0.61 -3.42 -0.55
N ASP A 40 0.14 -2.47 0.00
CA ASP A 40 1.59 -2.43 -0.05
C ASP A 40 2.17 -2.63 1.35
N VAL A 41 2.91 -3.72 1.54
CA VAL A 41 3.55 -4.10 2.80
C VAL A 41 5.06 -3.84 2.77
N ASP A 42 5.57 -3.24 1.68
CA ASP A 42 6.98 -2.94 1.52
C ASP A 42 7.31 -1.57 2.13
N LEU A 43 8.41 -1.52 2.88
CA LEU A 43 8.91 -0.32 3.54
C LEU A 43 10.09 0.31 2.79
N HIS A 44 10.65 -0.40 1.80
CA HIS A 44 11.89 -0.01 1.15
C HIS A 44 11.66 0.46 -0.30
N GLY A 45 12.23 1.62 -0.67
CA GLY A 45 12.27 2.12 -2.06
C GLY A 45 11.23 3.20 -2.41
N PRO A 46 11.13 3.61 -3.69
CA PRO A 46 10.03 4.46 -4.17
C PRO A 46 8.72 3.69 -4.05
N ASN A 47 7.87 4.12 -3.12
CA ASN A 47 6.71 3.40 -2.63
C ASN A 47 5.41 3.80 -3.36
N VAL A 48 4.34 3.06 -3.08
CA VAL A 48 3.00 3.31 -3.66
C VAL A 48 2.52 4.75 -3.43
N PRO A 49 2.65 5.35 -2.22
CA PRO A 49 2.28 6.74 -1.98
C PRO A 49 2.94 7.73 -2.95
N LYS A 50 4.25 7.58 -3.19
CA LYS A 50 4.99 8.43 -4.13
C LYS A 50 4.51 8.27 -5.57
N MET A 51 4.28 7.04 -6.02
CA MET A 51 3.81 6.77 -7.39
C MET A 51 2.43 7.34 -7.69
N LEU A 52 1.60 7.51 -6.65
CA LEU A 52 0.21 7.95 -6.79
C LEU A 52 -0.02 9.38 -6.31
N ASP A 53 1.04 10.13 -6.02
CA ASP A 53 1.00 11.49 -5.47
C ASP A 53 0.16 11.59 -4.17
N LEU A 54 0.34 10.59 -3.30
CA LEU A 54 -0.35 10.46 -2.01
C LEU A 54 0.61 10.61 -0.81
N GLU A 55 1.84 11.09 -1.01
CA GLU A 55 2.86 11.18 0.06
C GLU A 55 2.42 12.06 1.24
N ASN A 56 1.52 13.02 1.00
CA ASN A 56 0.99 13.92 2.02
C ASN A 56 -0.34 13.45 2.62
N LYS A 57 -0.80 12.23 2.28
CA LYS A 57 -2.03 11.64 2.81
C LYS A 57 -1.68 10.68 3.94
N LYS A 58 -2.49 10.69 5.01
CA LYS A 58 -2.45 9.69 6.07
C LYS A 58 -3.81 8.98 6.12
N PRO A 59 -3.84 7.64 6.26
CA PRO A 59 -5.08 6.91 6.45
C PRO A 59 -5.69 7.31 7.80
N GLU A 60 -7.02 7.44 7.81
CA GLU A 60 -7.75 7.61 9.05
C GLU A 60 -7.78 6.29 9.82
N THR A 61 -7.80 6.37 11.15
CA THR A 61 -8.03 5.20 12.01
C THR A 61 -9.44 5.26 12.53
N GLY A 62 -10.21 4.19 12.36
CA GLY A 62 -11.57 4.07 12.89
C GLY A 62 -11.86 2.64 13.34
N ASN A 63 -12.48 2.47 14.51
CA ASN A 63 -12.77 1.15 15.11
C ASN A 63 -11.56 0.19 15.08
N GLU A 64 -10.40 0.68 15.52
CA GLU A 64 -9.12 -0.08 15.56
C GLU A 64 -8.62 -0.57 14.18
N LYS A 65 -9.13 0.00 13.09
CA LYS A 65 -8.75 -0.35 11.72
C LYS A 65 -8.26 0.86 10.96
N LEU A 66 -7.30 0.62 10.07
CA LEU A 66 -6.87 1.60 9.07
C LEU A 66 -7.93 1.68 7.97
N ILE A 67 -8.42 2.89 7.74
CA ILE A 67 -9.34 3.19 6.65
C ILE A 67 -8.50 3.44 5.37
N PRO A 68 -8.68 2.65 4.31
CA PRO A 68 -7.94 2.82 3.07
C PRO A 68 -8.14 4.18 2.43
N ILE A 69 -7.05 4.78 1.94
CA ILE A 69 -7.10 6.03 1.19
C ILE A 69 -7.76 5.75 -0.16
N LYS A 70 -8.81 6.53 -0.47
CA LYS A 70 -9.48 6.49 -1.77
C LYS A 70 -8.64 7.26 -2.80
N TYR A 71 -8.17 6.58 -3.85
CA TYR A 71 -7.49 7.23 -4.97
C TYR A 71 -8.46 7.63 -6.07
N ASN A 72 -9.42 6.76 -6.39
CA ASN A 72 -10.57 7.07 -7.23
C ASN A 72 -11.80 6.26 -6.78
N GLU A 73 -12.89 6.29 -7.53
CA GLU A 73 -14.13 5.56 -7.18
C GLU A 73 -13.93 4.06 -6.99
N ASN A 74 -13.00 3.48 -7.74
CA ASN A 74 -12.80 2.04 -7.86
C ASN A 74 -11.49 1.54 -7.23
N LEU A 75 -10.57 2.43 -6.85
CA LEU A 75 -9.27 2.10 -6.28
C LEU A 75 -9.10 2.69 -4.88
N LYS A 76 -8.86 1.81 -3.91
CA LYS A 76 -8.48 2.14 -2.54
C LYS A 76 -7.12 1.55 -2.21
N ILE A 77 -6.33 2.26 -1.41
CA ILE A 77 -4.92 1.92 -1.15
C ILE A 77 -4.65 1.93 0.36
N ILE A 78 -3.88 0.94 0.80
CA ILE A 78 -3.13 0.96 2.06
C ILE A 78 -1.68 0.66 1.71
N SER A 79 -0.77 1.43 2.29
CA SER A 79 0.67 1.20 2.23
C SER A 79 1.27 1.37 3.62
N MET A 80 2.20 0.50 4.00
CA MET A 80 2.96 0.64 5.24
C MET A 80 3.75 1.95 5.27
N ALA A 81 4.11 2.50 4.10
CA ALA A 81 4.78 3.79 4.00
C ALA A 81 3.92 4.98 4.46
N PHE A 82 2.60 4.84 4.63
CA PHE A 82 1.78 5.88 5.25
C PHE A 82 1.97 5.96 6.78
N LEU A 83 2.49 4.91 7.39
CA LEU A 83 2.60 4.75 8.85
C LEU A 83 4.00 5.07 9.38
N VAL A 84 4.92 5.44 8.49
CA VAL A 84 6.33 5.73 8.82
C VAL A 84 6.61 7.20 8.51
N ASP A 85 7.03 7.96 9.51
CA ASP A 85 7.46 9.35 9.28
C ASP A 85 8.87 9.37 8.65
N LYS A 86 9.04 10.17 7.59
CA LYS A 86 10.27 10.23 6.77
C LYS A 86 11.52 10.67 7.56
N SER A 87 11.35 11.29 8.72
CA SER A 87 12.42 11.76 9.60
C SER A 87 12.95 10.70 10.54
N ASP A 88 12.20 9.61 10.73
CA ASP A 88 12.59 8.59 11.68
C ASP A 88 13.51 7.59 10.98
N ALA A 89 14.77 7.56 11.40
CA ALA A 89 15.57 6.36 11.26
C ALA A 89 14.89 5.27 12.09
N VAL A 90 13.85 4.63 11.54
CA VAL A 90 13.12 3.59 12.24
C VAL A 90 14.07 2.41 12.40
N ILE A 91 14.67 2.31 13.59
CA ILE A 91 15.37 1.12 14.02
C ILE A 91 14.28 0.08 14.31
N TRP A 92 13.95 -0.72 13.30
CA TRP A 92 13.05 -1.86 13.40
C TRP A 92 13.67 -2.99 14.24
N ARG A 93 13.88 -2.78 15.55
CA ARG A 93 14.25 -3.85 16.49
C ARG A 93 13.05 -4.23 17.35
N GLY A 94 12.79 -5.54 17.46
CA GLY A 94 11.96 -6.19 18.49
C GLY A 94 10.44 -5.92 18.46
N PRO A 95 9.91 -4.90 19.16
CA PRO A 95 8.48 -4.85 19.54
C PRO A 95 7.53 -4.49 18.40
N LEU A 96 7.93 -3.66 17.43
CA LEU A 96 7.03 -3.18 16.36
C LEU A 96 6.65 -4.27 15.32
N LYS A 97 7.42 -5.38 15.24
CA LYS A 97 7.06 -6.52 14.38
C LYS A 97 5.84 -7.30 14.88
N HIS A 98 5.61 -7.34 16.19
CA HIS A 98 4.60 -8.20 16.79
C HIS A 98 3.20 -7.57 16.81
N ASN A 99 3.09 -6.26 16.67
CA ASN A 99 1.80 -5.54 16.70
C ASN A 99 1.18 -5.32 15.31
N VAL A 100 1.87 -5.75 14.24
CA VAL A 100 1.42 -5.56 12.85
C VAL A 100 0.93 -6.88 12.23
N ILE A 101 1.11 -8.01 12.92
CA ILE A 101 0.67 -9.35 12.49
C ILE A 101 -0.49 -9.81 13.36
#